data_AF-A0A9D0XQW6-F1
#
_entry.id   AF-A0A9D0XQW6-F1
#
_cell.length_a   1.000
_cell.length_b   1.000
_cell.length_c   1.000
_cell.angle_alpha   90.00
_cell.angle_beta   90.00
_cell.angle_gamma   90.00
#
_symmetry.space_group_name_H-M   'P 1'
#
loop_
_entity.id
_entity.type
_entity.pdbx_description
1 polymer ?
#
loop_
_entity_poly.entity_id
_entity_poly.type
_entity_poly.pdbx_seq_one_letter_code
_entity_poly.pdbx_strand_id
1 'polypeptide(L)'
;MEATVEAFFRKGGGMTMRRMRAIVALGLSLVTLLVSCRPPFGPRATSTPTAAPLPLPHPLLVERSPARGEEAPLDRPLTLYFDQPMDPASVEAAFSIEPEVKGEITWIDPATLVFTPKEGWERATRYQVRLDASAKSAEGLPLREEVEFTFATVGYLEVTQVIPEPGTEDVAPDATVTVMFNRPVVPLRLVSAPSPEMPSPLQFDPPVEGTGEWVNTSIYIFRPTEGFLPGRTYRVTVPAGLADTTGGVLKEDFTWSFAVQSPYVLWTDPSDGAGQVGLTRPITVTFSQPMDPASAEAAFSLQTDAGEPVEGTFAWDEEHTTMTFTPAVPL
;
A
#
# COMPACT_ATOMS: atom_id res chain seq x y z
N MET A 1 -20.21 -1.59 -52.91
CA MET A 1 -19.83 -2.70 -51.99
C MET A 1 -20.39 -2.42 -50.57
N GLU A 2 -21.68 -2.49 -50.27
CA GLU A 2 -22.85 -3.10 -50.94
C GLU A 2 -22.91 -4.64 -50.88
N ALA A 3 -23.94 -5.14 -50.18
CA ALA A 3 -24.54 -6.49 -50.09
C ALA A 3 -25.29 -6.51 -48.72
N THR A 4 -26.62 -6.51 -48.56
CA THR A 4 -27.80 -6.76 -49.42
C THR A 4 -28.20 -8.22 -49.61
N VAL A 5 -29.10 -8.70 -48.73
CA VAL A 5 -29.97 -9.90 -48.78
C VAL A 5 -31.15 -9.56 -47.83
N GLU A 6 -32.38 -9.15 -48.19
CA GLU A 6 -33.49 -9.77 -48.96
C GLU A 6 -33.91 -11.19 -48.46
N ALA A 7 -35.17 -11.58 -48.24
CA ALA A 7 -36.52 -10.93 -48.29
C ALA A 7 -37.46 -11.75 -47.34
N PHE A 8 -38.80 -11.90 -47.35
CA PHE A 8 -40.04 -11.47 -48.07
C PHE A 8 -41.25 -12.04 -47.23
N PHE A 9 -42.57 -11.71 -47.30
CA PHE A 9 -43.39 -10.69 -47.97
C PHE A 9 -44.84 -10.67 -47.38
N ARG A 10 -45.48 -9.48 -47.26
CA ARG A 10 -46.96 -9.26 -47.11
C ARG A 10 -47.64 -9.76 -45.80
N LYS A 11 -48.86 -9.31 -45.43
CA LYS A 11 -50.00 -8.65 -46.12
C LYS A 11 -50.85 -7.84 -45.09
N GLY A 12 -51.52 -6.71 -45.35
CA GLY A 12 -51.56 -5.79 -46.51
C GLY A 12 -52.81 -4.85 -46.48
N GLY A 13 -52.75 -3.69 -47.16
CA GLY A 13 -53.88 -2.75 -47.39
C GLY A 13 -54.10 -1.66 -46.31
N GLY A 14 -54.52 -0.42 -46.59
CA GLY A 14 -54.90 0.26 -47.85
C GLY A 14 -56.26 0.99 -47.72
N MET A 15 -56.35 2.24 -47.25
CA MET A 15 -56.11 3.53 -47.95
C MET A 15 -57.38 4.23 -48.50
N THR A 16 -57.96 5.12 -47.68
CA THR A 16 -58.61 6.43 -47.98
C THR A 16 -59.84 6.64 -48.91
N MET A 17 -60.73 7.53 -48.41
CA MET A 17 -61.51 8.61 -49.09
C MET A 17 -62.93 8.39 -49.71
N ARG A 18 -63.91 9.04 -49.03
CA ARG A 18 -64.91 10.03 -49.52
C ARG A 18 -65.71 9.80 -50.83
N ARG A 19 -67.06 9.75 -50.68
CA ARG A 19 -68.16 10.54 -51.35
C ARG A 19 -69.55 9.87 -51.09
N MET A 20 -70.74 10.46 -51.24
CA MET A 20 -71.24 11.85 -51.13
C MET A 20 -72.79 11.95 -51.32
N ARG A 21 -73.55 12.47 -50.32
CA ARG A 21 -74.95 13.03 -50.41
C ARG A 21 -76.07 12.07 -50.92
N ALA A 22 -77.39 12.33 -50.85
CA ALA A 22 -78.24 13.48 -50.40
C ALA A 22 -79.43 12.96 -49.52
N ILE A 23 -80.43 13.71 -49.02
CA ILE A 23 -81.60 14.36 -49.67
C ILE A 23 -82.32 15.26 -48.60
N VAL A 24 -82.57 16.59 -48.80
CA VAL A 24 -83.87 17.31 -49.03
C VAL A 24 -84.97 17.08 -47.94
N ALA A 25 -85.78 18.05 -47.41
CA ALA A 25 -86.07 19.49 -47.62
C ALA A 25 -86.35 20.20 -46.25
N LEU A 26 -86.03 21.48 -46.02
CA LEU A 26 -86.76 22.73 -46.34
C LEU A 26 -88.09 22.98 -45.59
N GLY A 27 -88.12 24.03 -44.75
CA GLY A 27 -89.28 24.57 -44.01
C GLY A 27 -88.93 25.94 -43.39
N LEU A 28 -89.90 26.82 -43.11
CA LEU A 28 -89.67 28.28 -42.97
C LEU A 28 -90.26 28.93 -41.69
N SER A 29 -89.52 29.92 -41.16
CA SER A 29 -89.98 31.09 -40.36
C SER A 29 -90.42 30.98 -38.88
N LEU A 30 -90.17 32.12 -38.20
CA LEU A 30 -90.96 32.79 -37.13
C LEU A 30 -90.68 32.58 -35.62
N VAL A 31 -89.89 33.52 -35.06
CA VAL A 31 -90.21 34.45 -33.92
C VAL A 31 -90.56 33.89 -32.52
N THR A 32 -89.67 34.20 -31.53
CA THR A 32 -89.86 34.37 -30.06
C THR A 32 -90.63 33.30 -29.24
N LEU A 33 -90.19 32.90 -28.04
CA LEU A 33 -90.03 33.77 -26.87
C LEU A 33 -89.07 33.17 -25.82
N LEU A 34 -88.42 34.02 -25.03
CA LEU A 34 -87.59 33.61 -23.88
C LEU A 34 -88.47 33.30 -22.64
N VAL A 35 -88.26 32.14 -22.04
CA VAL A 35 -88.62 31.88 -20.63
C VAL A 35 -87.40 31.32 -19.92
N SER A 36 -87.08 31.88 -18.75
CA SER A 36 -85.83 31.68 -18.03
C SER A 36 -85.89 30.52 -17.03
N CYS A 37 -84.85 29.68 -17.05
CA CYS A 37 -84.53 28.79 -15.93
C CYS A 37 -83.01 28.87 -15.66
N ARG A 38 -82.63 29.50 -14.54
CA ARG A 38 -81.24 29.53 -14.06
C ARG A 38 -81.12 28.59 -12.85
N PRO A 39 -80.26 27.56 -12.87
CA PRO A 39 -79.94 26.82 -11.66
C PRO A 39 -79.21 27.74 -10.66
N PRO A 40 -79.49 27.66 -9.35
CA PRO A 40 -79.05 28.68 -8.38
C PRO A 40 -77.59 28.61 -7.94
N PHE A 41 -76.83 27.58 -8.36
CA PHE A 41 -75.42 27.40 -7.99
C PHE A 41 -74.56 27.19 -9.24
N GLY A 42 -73.73 28.18 -9.57
CA GLY A 42 -72.52 27.95 -10.35
C GLY A 42 -71.45 27.26 -9.48
N PRO A 43 -70.52 26.49 -10.07
CA PRO A 43 -69.43 25.90 -9.31
C PRO A 43 -68.58 27.01 -8.70
N ARG A 44 -68.65 27.18 -7.37
CA ARG A 44 -67.72 28.04 -6.64
C ARG A 44 -66.33 27.44 -6.83
N ALA A 45 -65.42 28.21 -7.44
CA ALA A 45 -64.03 27.79 -7.55
C ALA A 45 -63.48 27.56 -6.14
N THR A 46 -63.23 26.31 -5.79
CA THR A 46 -62.40 25.96 -4.63
C THR A 46 -61.06 26.65 -4.84
N SER A 47 -60.59 27.42 -3.86
CA SER A 47 -59.26 27.99 -3.93
C SER A 47 -58.26 26.87 -4.15
N THR A 48 -57.48 26.94 -5.23
CA THR A 48 -56.38 26.00 -5.49
C THR A 48 -55.57 25.90 -4.22
N PRO A 49 -55.38 24.70 -3.63
CA PRO A 49 -54.64 24.57 -2.39
C PRO A 49 -53.23 25.09 -2.64
N THR A 50 -52.89 26.23 -2.03
CA THR A 50 -51.52 26.73 -2.02
C THR A 50 -50.68 25.64 -1.38
N ALA A 51 -49.81 25.00 -2.18
CA ALA A 51 -48.84 24.07 -1.65
C ALA A 51 -48.03 24.83 -0.59
N ALA A 52 -48.10 24.38 0.67
CA ALA A 52 -47.21 24.88 1.69
C ALA A 52 -45.78 24.63 1.19
N PRO A 53 -44.86 25.60 1.28
CA PRO A 53 -43.46 25.35 0.99
C PRO A 53 -42.99 24.12 1.76
N LEU A 54 -42.28 23.21 1.08
CA LEU A 54 -41.66 22.09 1.77
C LEU A 54 -40.75 22.65 2.88
N PRO A 55 -40.70 22.03 4.07
CA PRO A 55 -39.78 22.45 5.11
C PRO A 55 -38.36 22.39 4.55
N LEU A 56 -37.59 23.45 4.75
CA LEU A 56 -36.20 23.51 4.32
C LEU A 56 -35.41 22.34 4.97
N PRO A 57 -34.50 21.68 4.23
CA PRO A 57 -33.66 20.64 4.80
C PRO A 57 -32.71 21.22 5.86
N HIS A 58 -32.31 20.35 6.79
CA HIS A 58 -31.16 20.63 7.64
C HIS A 58 -29.88 20.39 6.83
N PRO A 59 -28.85 21.24 6.96
CA PRO A 59 -27.57 21.02 6.29
C PRO A 59 -26.92 19.70 6.70
N LEU A 60 -26.21 19.10 5.75
CA LEU A 60 -25.47 17.84 5.89
C LEU A 60 -24.04 18.00 5.36
N LEU A 61 -23.06 17.39 6.04
CA LEU A 61 -21.72 17.23 5.48
C LEU A 61 -21.76 16.10 4.44
N VAL A 62 -21.56 16.44 3.16
CA VAL A 62 -21.59 15.51 2.03
C VAL A 62 -20.24 14.84 1.84
N GLU A 63 -19.17 15.63 1.84
CA GLU A 63 -17.81 15.17 1.58
C GLU A 63 -16.80 15.86 2.50
N ARG A 64 -15.70 15.17 2.77
CA ARG A 64 -14.54 15.73 3.47
C ARG A 64 -13.24 15.21 2.87
N SER A 65 -12.23 16.08 2.85
CA SER A 65 -10.85 15.73 2.53
C SER A 65 -10.00 16.13 3.74
N PRO A 66 -9.30 15.20 4.44
CA PRO A 66 -9.10 13.79 4.08
C PRO A 66 -10.36 12.92 4.16
N ALA A 67 -10.47 11.99 3.21
CA ALA A 67 -11.55 11.02 3.12
C ALA A 67 -11.53 10.03 4.30
N ARG A 68 -12.61 9.25 4.46
CA ARG A 68 -12.72 8.26 5.54
C ARG A 68 -11.71 7.12 5.35
N GLY A 69 -10.63 7.15 6.13
CA GLY A 69 -9.55 6.15 6.09
C GLY A 69 -8.34 6.57 5.26
N GLU A 70 -8.34 7.80 4.73
CA GLU A 70 -7.15 8.42 4.14
C GLU A 70 -6.20 8.94 5.23
N GLU A 71 -4.89 8.80 5.02
CA GLU A 71 -3.86 9.47 5.83
C GLU A 71 -3.54 10.84 5.19
N ALA A 72 -3.69 11.91 5.96
CA ALA A 72 -3.50 13.29 5.51
C ALA A 72 -2.02 13.63 5.26
N PRO A 73 -1.64 14.09 4.06
CA PRO A 73 -0.35 14.73 3.85
C PRO A 73 -0.21 15.98 4.73
N LEU A 74 1.01 16.24 5.23
CA LEU A 74 1.25 17.24 6.27
C LEU A 74 1.03 18.70 5.79
N ASP A 75 0.98 18.90 4.47
CA ASP A 75 0.83 20.16 3.76
C ASP A 75 -0.60 20.40 3.20
N ARG A 76 -1.52 19.43 3.33
CA ARG A 76 -2.89 19.55 2.79
C ARG A 76 -3.85 20.19 3.80
N PRO A 77 -4.71 21.14 3.40
CA PRO A 77 -5.77 21.64 4.27
C PRO A 77 -6.86 20.59 4.51
N LEU A 78 -7.66 20.80 5.56
CA LEU A 78 -8.89 20.06 5.81
C LEU A 78 -10.06 20.77 5.09
N THR A 79 -10.73 20.08 4.19
CA THR A 79 -11.89 20.59 3.46
C THR A 79 -13.17 19.89 3.89
N LEU A 80 -14.23 20.66 4.13
CA LEU A 80 -15.59 20.21 4.44
C LEU A 80 -16.57 20.77 3.38
N TYR A 81 -17.32 19.88 2.73
CA TYR A 81 -18.33 20.25 1.73
C TYR A 81 -19.75 19.89 2.19
N PHE A 82 -20.63 20.89 2.22
CA PHE A 82 -22.02 20.78 2.67
C PHE A 82 -22.98 20.71 1.47
N ASP A 83 -24.18 20.15 1.68
CA ASP A 83 -25.22 20.05 0.63
C ASP A 83 -25.92 21.39 0.31
N GLN A 84 -25.79 22.39 1.19
CA GLN A 84 -26.37 23.73 1.04
C GLN A 84 -25.46 24.81 1.64
N PRO A 85 -25.67 26.10 1.28
CA PRO A 85 -24.93 27.21 1.86
C PRO A 85 -25.01 27.29 3.39
N MET A 86 -23.91 27.63 4.04
CA MET A 86 -23.77 27.77 5.49
C MET A 86 -23.68 29.23 5.94
N ASP A 87 -23.89 29.50 7.23
CA ASP A 87 -23.50 30.76 7.89
C ASP A 87 -22.07 30.60 8.46
N PRO A 88 -21.04 31.24 7.85
CA PRO A 88 -19.64 31.13 8.25
C PRO A 88 -19.41 31.34 9.74
N ALA A 89 -20.02 32.37 10.32
CA ALA A 89 -19.81 32.74 11.72
C ALA A 89 -20.37 31.68 12.69
N SER A 90 -21.44 30.98 12.31
CA SER A 90 -21.99 29.87 13.09
C SER A 90 -21.11 28.62 13.03
N VAL A 91 -20.55 28.33 11.86
CA VAL A 91 -19.70 27.15 11.63
C VAL A 91 -18.34 27.34 12.31
N GLU A 92 -17.72 28.52 12.14
CA GLU A 92 -16.44 28.87 12.77
C GLU A 92 -16.51 28.87 14.30
N ALA A 93 -17.66 29.21 14.89
CA ALA A 93 -17.88 29.15 16.33
C ALA A 93 -18.21 27.75 16.87
N ALA A 94 -18.69 26.83 16.01
CA ALA A 94 -19.07 25.46 16.35
C ALA A 94 -17.98 24.41 16.00
N PHE A 95 -16.95 24.82 15.25
CA PHE A 95 -15.87 23.97 14.76
C PHE A 95 -14.73 23.85 15.78
N SER A 96 -14.22 22.64 15.97
CA SER A 96 -13.04 22.37 16.81
C SER A 96 -12.24 21.17 16.32
N ILE A 97 -10.94 21.18 16.62
CA ILE A 97 -10.00 20.09 16.34
C ILE A 97 -9.22 19.76 17.62
N GLU A 98 -9.08 18.47 17.92
CA GLU A 98 -8.22 17.95 18.99
C GLU A 98 -7.20 16.94 18.41
N PRO A 99 -5.89 17.04 18.71
CA PRO A 99 -5.20 18.13 19.42
C PRO A 99 -5.41 19.52 18.76
N GLU A 100 -5.28 20.60 19.55
CA GLU A 100 -5.58 21.95 19.07
C GLU A 100 -4.57 22.41 18.00
N VAL A 101 -5.03 22.56 16.76
CA VAL A 101 -4.23 23.08 15.65
C VAL A 101 -4.55 24.55 15.40
N LYS A 102 -3.51 25.40 15.35
CA LYS A 102 -3.68 26.80 14.93
C LYS A 102 -3.69 26.88 13.40
N GLY A 103 -4.75 27.46 12.85
CA GLY A 103 -4.95 27.59 11.40
C GLY A 103 -5.90 28.71 11.03
N GLU A 104 -6.14 28.88 9.74
CA GLU A 104 -7.05 29.85 9.15
C GLU A 104 -8.23 29.12 8.50
N ILE A 105 -9.45 29.56 8.79
CA ILE A 105 -10.66 29.09 8.11
C ILE A 105 -10.94 30.01 6.93
N THR A 106 -11.13 29.41 5.76
CA THR A 106 -11.48 30.11 4.52
C THR A 106 -12.67 29.45 3.86
N TRP A 107 -13.49 30.23 3.17
CA TRP A 107 -14.65 29.75 2.42
C TRP A 107 -14.40 29.98 0.93
N ILE A 108 -14.24 28.90 0.16
CA ILE A 108 -13.98 28.99 -1.28
C ILE A 108 -15.28 29.20 -2.08
N ASP A 109 -16.40 28.77 -1.50
CA ASP A 109 -17.77 29.04 -1.92
C ASP A 109 -18.69 28.93 -0.67
N PRO A 110 -19.98 29.33 -0.74
CA PRO A 110 -20.87 29.36 0.44
C PRO A 110 -21.14 28.01 1.12
N ALA A 111 -20.80 26.88 0.50
CA ALA A 111 -21.01 25.53 1.01
C ALA A 111 -19.70 24.74 1.21
N THR A 112 -18.53 25.34 0.99
CA THR A 112 -17.23 24.67 1.18
C THR A 112 -16.30 25.44 2.11
N LEU A 113 -16.06 24.87 3.30
CA LEU A 113 -15.07 25.33 4.28
C LEU A 113 -13.73 24.66 4.01
N VAL A 114 -12.65 25.44 4.11
CA VAL A 114 -11.26 24.98 4.02
C VAL A 114 -10.47 25.52 5.22
N PHE A 115 -10.10 24.63 6.14
CA PHE A 115 -9.21 24.92 7.27
C PHE A 115 -7.76 24.64 6.88
N THR A 116 -6.90 25.65 6.93
CA THR A 116 -5.47 25.56 6.61
C THR A 116 -4.63 25.68 7.89
N PRO A 117 -3.95 24.62 8.35
CA PRO A 117 -3.00 24.72 9.46
C PRO A 117 -1.88 25.72 9.17
N LYS A 118 -1.55 26.57 10.15
CA LYS A 118 -0.53 27.61 9.98
C LYS A 118 0.90 27.05 9.98
N GLU A 119 1.12 25.95 10.70
CA GLU A 119 2.43 25.32 10.90
C GLU A 119 2.50 23.92 10.26
N GLY A 120 1.53 23.59 9.40
CA GLY A 120 1.27 22.23 8.90
C GLY A 120 0.53 21.36 9.92
N TRP A 121 0.34 20.08 9.60
CA TRP A 121 -0.09 19.08 10.59
C TRP A 121 1.11 18.35 11.21
N GLU A 122 0.98 17.93 12.46
CA GLU A 122 1.97 17.06 13.10
C GLU A 122 1.97 15.67 12.45
N ARG A 123 3.14 15.07 12.24
CA ARG A 123 3.29 13.74 11.62
C ARG A 123 2.76 12.63 12.53
N ALA A 124 2.28 11.52 11.94
CA ALA A 124 1.81 10.33 12.66
C ALA A 124 0.74 10.59 13.75
N THR A 125 -0.01 11.68 13.62
CA THR A 125 -0.92 12.21 14.63
C THR A 125 -2.37 11.97 14.22
N ARG A 126 -3.21 11.55 15.17
CA ARG A 126 -4.65 11.40 14.96
C ARG A 126 -5.37 12.65 15.43
N TYR A 127 -6.07 13.29 14.50
CA TYR A 127 -6.94 14.44 14.79
C TYR A 127 -8.40 14.00 14.85
N GLN A 128 -9.09 14.46 15.88
CA GLN A 128 -10.54 14.46 15.98
C GLN A 128 -11.05 15.85 15.57
N VAL A 129 -12.02 15.88 14.67
CA VAL A 129 -12.75 17.09 14.27
C VAL A 129 -14.17 16.96 14.80
N ARG A 130 -14.66 18.04 15.44
CA ARG A 130 -16.05 18.18 15.88
C ARG A 130 -16.63 19.44 15.26
N LEU A 131 -17.83 19.33 14.71
CA LEU A 131 -18.67 20.47 14.35
C LEU A 131 -20.00 20.32 15.11
N ASP A 132 -20.19 21.15 16.13
CA ASP A 132 -21.36 21.10 17.01
C ASP A 132 -22.67 21.40 16.26
N ALA A 133 -23.78 20.85 16.76
CA ALA A 133 -25.10 20.97 16.16
C ALA A 133 -25.63 22.43 16.09
N SER A 134 -25.00 23.39 16.77
CA SER A 134 -25.33 24.83 16.68
C SER A 134 -24.87 25.52 15.38
N ALA A 135 -24.03 24.87 14.57
CA ALA A 135 -23.67 25.31 13.22
C ALA A 135 -24.89 25.33 12.29
N LYS A 136 -25.02 26.34 11.42
CA LYS A 136 -26.25 26.62 10.66
C LYS A 136 -26.04 26.80 9.16
N SER A 137 -27.11 26.53 8.41
CA SER A 137 -27.27 26.96 7.03
C SER A 137 -27.37 28.50 6.94
N ALA A 138 -27.21 29.05 5.74
CA ALA A 138 -27.41 30.48 5.46
C ALA A 138 -28.86 30.95 5.75
N GLU A 139 -29.83 30.03 5.75
CA GLU A 139 -31.23 30.25 6.15
C GLU A 139 -31.45 30.14 7.67
N GLY A 140 -30.39 29.85 8.44
CA GLY A 140 -30.41 29.78 9.90
C GLY A 140 -30.83 28.43 10.50
N LEU A 141 -30.97 27.37 9.69
CA LEU A 141 -31.31 26.03 10.19
C LEU A 141 -30.05 25.32 10.77
N PRO A 142 -30.11 24.79 12.00
CA PRO A 142 -28.99 24.04 12.57
C PRO A 142 -28.76 22.70 11.86
N LEU A 143 -27.55 22.17 11.96
CA LEU A 143 -27.26 20.77 11.67
C LEU A 143 -28.25 19.83 12.39
N ARG A 144 -28.49 18.66 11.81
CA ARG A 144 -29.41 17.67 12.38
C ARG A 144 -28.88 17.00 13.65
N GLU A 145 -27.58 16.80 13.69
CA GLU A 145 -26.79 16.18 14.77
C GLU A 145 -25.36 16.74 14.69
N GLU A 146 -24.55 16.57 15.74
CA GLU A 146 -23.14 16.98 15.69
C GLU A 146 -22.35 16.11 14.70
N VAL A 147 -21.38 16.70 14.01
CA VAL A 147 -20.52 15.98 13.07
C VAL A 147 -19.17 15.74 13.72
N GLU A 148 -19.00 14.56 14.30
CA GLU A 148 -17.74 14.07 14.85
C GLU A 148 -17.06 13.09 13.87
N PHE A 149 -15.77 13.33 13.55
CA PHE A 149 -14.96 12.36 12.83
C PHE A 149 -13.48 12.43 13.19
N THR A 150 -12.73 11.38 12.84
CA THR A 150 -11.27 11.37 12.92
C THR A 150 -10.63 11.24 11.55
N PHE A 151 -9.41 11.77 11.43
CA PHE A 151 -8.42 11.40 10.43
C PHE A 151 -7.05 11.20 11.11
N ALA A 152 -6.10 10.62 10.40
CA ALA A 152 -4.70 10.55 10.83
C ALA A 152 -3.83 11.24 9.78
N THR A 153 -2.70 11.82 10.18
CA THR A 153 -1.67 12.27 9.25
C THR A 153 -0.75 11.13 8.83
N VAL A 154 -0.07 11.30 7.70
CA VAL A 154 0.90 10.33 7.19
C VAL A 154 1.91 9.96 8.27
N GLY A 155 2.10 8.66 8.49
CA GLY A 155 3.00 8.10 9.50
C GLY A 155 4.50 8.30 9.22
N TYR A 156 5.33 7.52 9.92
CA TYR A 156 6.72 7.25 9.54
C TYR A 156 6.79 5.94 8.74
N LEU A 157 7.81 5.83 7.87
CA LEU A 157 8.17 4.54 7.29
C LEU A 157 9.01 3.78 8.33
N GLU A 158 8.66 2.53 8.59
CA GLU A 158 9.29 1.68 9.59
C GLU A 158 9.65 0.33 8.97
N VAL A 159 10.81 -0.22 9.33
CA VAL A 159 11.15 -1.61 9.07
C VAL A 159 10.42 -2.47 10.09
N THR A 160 9.52 -3.35 9.64
CA THR A 160 8.69 -4.22 10.51
C THR A 160 9.32 -5.57 10.77
N GLN A 161 10.09 -6.09 9.82
CA GLN A 161 10.81 -7.36 9.95
C GLN A 161 12.03 -7.38 9.01
N VAL A 162 13.09 -8.05 9.46
CA VAL A 162 14.26 -8.39 8.63
C VAL A 162 14.57 -9.87 8.75
N ILE A 163 15.12 -10.46 7.69
CA ILE A 163 15.64 -11.82 7.65
C ILE A 163 17.03 -11.74 6.98
N PRO A 164 18.13 -12.25 7.57
CA PRO A 164 18.22 -12.83 8.91
C PRO A 164 17.82 -11.84 10.02
N GLU A 165 17.31 -12.36 11.14
CA GLU A 165 16.89 -11.55 12.29
C GLU A 165 18.12 -10.93 13.00
N PRO A 166 17.96 -9.81 13.73
CA PRO A 166 19.07 -9.15 14.43
C PRO A 166 19.75 -10.10 15.44
N GLY A 167 21.04 -10.37 15.24
CA GLY A 167 21.81 -11.29 16.08
C GLY A 167 21.71 -12.77 15.68
N THR A 168 21.17 -13.10 14.50
CA THR A 168 21.20 -14.48 13.99
C THR A 168 22.65 -14.95 13.78
N GLU A 169 22.99 -16.11 14.32
CA GLU A 169 24.26 -16.82 14.11
C GLU A 169 24.07 -17.97 13.10
N ASP A 170 25.17 -18.51 12.58
CA ASP A 170 25.21 -19.60 11.58
C ASP A 170 24.32 -19.40 10.33
N VAL A 171 24.23 -18.15 9.86
CA VAL A 171 23.58 -17.84 8.57
C VAL A 171 24.34 -18.51 7.43
N ALA A 172 23.62 -19.15 6.51
CA ALA A 172 24.21 -19.82 5.35
C ALA A 172 24.89 -18.79 4.39
N PRO A 173 26.03 -19.11 3.77
CA PRO A 173 26.71 -18.21 2.83
C PRO A 173 25.85 -17.77 1.64
N ASP A 174 24.93 -18.62 1.17
CA ASP A 174 24.02 -18.36 0.04
C ASP A 174 22.69 -17.68 0.46
N ALA A 175 22.54 -17.31 1.74
CA ALA A 175 21.32 -16.72 2.26
C ALA A 175 20.95 -15.40 1.53
N THR A 176 19.65 -15.10 1.54
CA THR A 176 19.11 -13.83 1.03
C THR A 176 18.77 -12.90 2.18
N VAL A 177 18.87 -11.59 1.96
CA VAL A 177 18.49 -10.58 2.95
C VAL A 177 17.15 -9.97 2.56
N THR A 178 16.12 -10.23 3.37
CA THR A 178 14.77 -9.71 3.18
C THR A 178 14.50 -8.59 4.16
N VAL A 179 13.90 -7.49 3.69
CA VAL A 179 13.42 -6.39 4.54
C VAL A 179 11.96 -6.12 4.22
N MET A 180 11.16 -6.04 5.27
CA MET A 180 9.73 -5.77 5.22
C MET A 180 9.44 -4.41 5.87
N PHE A 181 8.58 -3.62 5.24
CA PHE A 181 8.22 -2.28 5.67
C PHE A 181 6.76 -2.21 6.12
N ASN A 182 6.43 -1.25 6.99
CA ASN A 182 5.06 -1.03 7.45
C ASN A 182 4.13 -0.52 6.32
N ARG A 183 4.68 0.16 5.29
CA ARG A 183 3.94 0.93 4.29
C ARG A 183 4.58 0.79 2.88
N PRO A 184 3.86 1.11 1.78
CA PRO A 184 4.36 0.95 0.40
C PRO A 184 5.53 1.87 0.04
N VAL A 185 6.75 1.35 -0.02
CA VAL A 185 7.96 2.10 -0.40
C VAL A 185 8.01 2.37 -1.91
N VAL A 186 7.66 1.37 -2.73
CA VAL A 186 7.64 1.50 -4.20
C VAL A 186 6.21 1.41 -4.74
N PRO A 187 5.85 2.16 -5.80
CA PRO A 187 4.49 2.14 -6.35
C PRO A 187 4.18 0.79 -7.01
N LEU A 188 2.92 0.36 -6.92
CA LEU A 188 2.44 -0.83 -7.63
C LEU A 188 2.65 -0.65 -9.14
N ARG A 189 3.41 -1.55 -9.78
CA ARG A 189 3.71 -1.48 -11.22
C ARG A 189 2.93 -2.50 -12.01
N LEU A 190 2.55 -2.12 -13.23
CA LEU A 190 2.16 -3.05 -14.29
C LEU A 190 3.42 -3.61 -14.96
N VAL A 191 3.46 -4.91 -15.22
CA VAL A 191 4.62 -5.63 -15.80
C VAL A 191 5.11 -5.05 -17.14
N SER A 192 4.22 -4.35 -17.87
CA SER A 192 4.51 -3.75 -19.18
C SER A 192 5.03 -2.30 -19.13
N ALA A 193 5.18 -1.69 -17.94
CA ALA A 193 5.70 -0.33 -17.81
C ALA A 193 7.24 -0.31 -17.87
N PRO A 194 7.88 0.70 -18.50
CA PRO A 194 9.34 0.85 -18.44
C PRO A 194 9.78 1.08 -17.00
N SER A 195 10.71 0.27 -16.50
CA SER A 195 11.23 0.37 -15.14
C SER A 195 12.04 1.66 -14.95
N PRO A 196 11.65 2.56 -14.03
CA PRO A 196 12.57 3.51 -13.44
C PRO A 196 13.59 2.75 -12.58
N GLU A 197 14.72 3.37 -12.28
CA GLU A 197 15.61 2.89 -11.24
C GLU A 197 14.84 2.80 -9.91
N MET A 198 14.79 1.60 -9.35
CA MET A 198 14.13 1.33 -8.06
C MET A 198 15.16 1.55 -6.95
N PRO A 199 14.76 2.11 -5.78
CA PRO A 199 15.70 2.27 -4.68
C PRO A 199 16.25 0.91 -4.25
N SER A 200 17.58 0.86 -4.06
CA SER A 200 18.26 -0.19 -3.32
C SER A 200 18.44 0.30 -1.88
N PRO A 201 17.58 -0.11 -0.92
CA PRO A 201 17.56 0.46 0.42
C PRO A 201 18.66 -0.08 1.35
N LEU A 202 19.48 -1.05 0.93
CA LEU A 202 20.45 -1.73 1.81
C LEU A 202 21.88 -1.26 1.57
N GLN A 203 22.60 -1.07 2.67
CA GLN A 203 24.06 -0.93 2.70
C GLN A 203 24.64 -2.01 3.60
N PHE A 204 25.79 -2.58 3.21
CA PHE A 204 26.45 -3.68 3.91
C PHE A 204 27.85 -3.26 4.38
N ASP A 205 28.20 -3.66 5.61
CA ASP A 205 29.54 -3.55 6.18
C ASP A 205 29.94 -4.91 6.82
N PRO A 206 30.92 -5.67 6.27
CA PRO A 206 31.66 -5.38 5.04
C PRO A 206 30.78 -5.26 3.78
N PRO A 207 31.23 -4.57 2.72
CA PRO A 207 30.48 -4.48 1.46
C PRO A 207 30.20 -5.85 0.82
N VAL A 208 29.06 -5.95 0.13
CA VAL A 208 28.60 -7.16 -0.55
C VAL A 208 27.99 -6.77 -1.90
N GLU A 209 28.54 -7.34 -2.98
CA GLU A 209 27.97 -7.19 -4.32
C GLU A 209 26.78 -8.15 -4.51
N GLY A 210 25.71 -7.66 -5.14
CA GLY A 210 24.47 -8.43 -5.24
C GLY A 210 23.39 -7.73 -6.06
N THR A 211 22.24 -8.41 -6.20
CA THR A 211 21.06 -7.90 -6.90
C THR A 211 19.87 -7.83 -5.95
N GLY A 212 19.09 -6.76 -6.05
CA GLY A 212 17.92 -6.54 -5.20
C GLY A 212 16.63 -6.37 -6.00
N GLU A 213 15.56 -6.99 -5.52
CA GLU A 213 14.23 -6.87 -6.11
C GLU A 213 13.17 -6.46 -5.08
N TRP A 214 12.14 -5.76 -5.55
CA TRP A 214 10.94 -5.49 -4.78
C TRP A 214 9.88 -6.52 -5.15
N VAL A 215 9.69 -7.53 -4.29
CA VAL A 215 8.75 -8.64 -4.50
C VAL A 215 7.29 -8.16 -4.47
N ASN A 216 7.03 -7.11 -3.68
CA ASN A 216 5.84 -6.29 -3.74
C ASN A 216 6.19 -4.85 -3.34
N THR A 217 5.19 -4.00 -3.09
CA THR A 217 5.40 -2.58 -2.77
C THR A 217 6.13 -2.31 -1.44
N SER A 218 6.19 -3.30 -0.54
CA SER A 218 6.65 -3.15 0.87
C SER A 218 7.63 -4.24 1.31
N ILE A 219 8.06 -5.14 0.40
CA ILE A 219 9.03 -6.20 0.68
C ILE A 219 10.14 -6.17 -0.37
N TYR A 220 11.38 -6.02 0.10
CA TYR A 220 12.60 -6.04 -0.69
C TYR A 220 13.43 -7.27 -0.35
N ILE A 221 13.98 -7.95 -1.37
CA ILE A 221 14.91 -9.08 -1.21
C ILE A 221 16.21 -8.76 -1.95
N PHE A 222 17.32 -8.82 -1.22
CA PHE A 222 18.68 -8.78 -1.74
C PHE A 222 19.28 -10.18 -1.83
N ARG A 223 19.94 -10.48 -2.94
CA ARG A 223 20.69 -11.71 -3.18
C ARG A 223 22.16 -11.35 -3.45
N PRO A 224 23.11 -11.80 -2.62
CA PRO A 224 24.53 -11.61 -2.91
C PRO A 224 24.91 -12.38 -4.19
N THR A 225 25.83 -11.84 -4.98
CA THR A 225 26.28 -12.47 -6.25
C THR A 225 27.21 -13.66 -6.00
N GLU A 226 28.11 -13.53 -5.02
CA GLU A 226 29.12 -14.54 -4.66
C GLU A 226 28.85 -15.18 -3.28
N GLY A 227 27.69 -14.89 -2.69
CA GLY A 227 27.38 -15.21 -1.29
C GLY A 227 27.94 -14.20 -0.28
N PHE A 228 27.76 -14.50 1.00
CA PHE A 228 28.42 -13.83 2.12
C PHE A 228 29.67 -14.61 2.54
N LEU A 229 30.74 -13.92 2.94
CA LEU A 229 31.99 -14.58 3.32
C LEU A 229 31.83 -15.38 4.63
N PRO A 230 32.26 -16.65 4.68
CA PRO A 230 32.17 -17.50 5.87
C PRO A 230 32.87 -16.93 7.11
N GLY A 231 32.31 -17.19 8.29
CA GLY A 231 32.86 -16.74 9.57
C GLY A 231 32.93 -15.21 9.74
N ARG A 232 32.14 -14.45 8.97
CA ARG A 232 32.05 -12.98 9.09
C ARG A 232 30.72 -12.55 9.70
N THR A 233 30.78 -11.52 10.54
CA THR A 233 29.60 -10.74 10.92
C THR A 233 29.38 -9.66 9.87
N TYR A 234 28.17 -9.59 9.31
CA TYR A 234 27.74 -8.51 8.43
C TYR A 234 26.79 -7.59 9.19
N ARG A 235 27.06 -6.29 9.12
CA ARG A 235 26.13 -5.22 9.46
C ARG A 235 25.35 -4.83 8.22
N VAL A 236 24.03 -4.68 8.37
CA VAL A 236 23.15 -4.17 7.33
C VAL A 236 22.45 -2.92 7.85
N THR A 237 22.37 -1.90 7.01
CA THR A 237 21.72 -0.62 7.31
C THR A 237 20.72 -0.26 6.22
N VAL A 238 19.49 0.09 6.62
CA VAL A 238 18.58 0.92 5.83
C VAL A 238 18.78 2.37 6.25
N PRO A 239 19.26 3.27 5.37
CA PRO A 239 19.58 4.64 5.75
C PRO A 239 18.32 5.50 5.93
N ALA A 240 18.41 6.46 6.85
CA ALA A 240 17.39 7.48 7.08
C ALA A 240 17.09 8.28 5.79
N GLY A 241 15.86 8.80 5.70
CA GLY A 241 15.38 9.53 4.53
C GLY A 241 14.85 8.65 3.39
N LEU A 242 14.93 7.32 3.49
CA LEU A 242 14.13 6.43 2.64
C LEU A 242 12.64 6.81 2.78
N ALA A 243 11.96 7.07 1.67
CA ALA A 243 10.60 7.58 1.64
C ALA A 243 9.62 6.57 1.01
N ASP A 244 8.37 6.60 1.46
CA ASP A 244 7.28 5.80 0.93
C ASP A 244 6.36 6.58 -0.03
N THR A 245 5.50 5.88 -0.77
CA THR A 245 4.68 6.46 -1.84
C THR A 245 3.64 7.48 -1.36
N THR A 246 3.49 7.68 -0.04
CA THR A 246 2.59 8.67 0.56
C THR A 246 3.32 9.82 1.26
N GLY A 247 4.66 9.81 1.25
CA GLY A 247 5.48 10.80 1.97
C GLY A 247 5.70 10.45 3.45
N GLY A 248 5.53 9.20 3.85
CA GLY A 248 6.17 8.68 5.07
C GLY A 248 7.67 8.55 4.82
N VAL A 249 8.47 8.72 5.87
CA VAL A 249 9.94 8.67 5.79
C VAL A 249 10.53 7.86 6.93
N LEU A 250 11.62 7.15 6.67
CA LEU A 250 12.40 6.48 7.71
C LEU A 250 13.22 7.56 8.43
N LYS A 251 12.94 7.75 9.73
CA LYS A 251 13.43 8.90 10.50
C LYS A 251 14.92 8.82 10.83
N GLU A 252 15.40 7.61 11.10
CA GLU A 252 16.72 7.27 11.65
C GLU A 252 17.21 5.96 11.00
N ASP A 253 18.52 5.75 10.93
CA ASP A 253 19.11 4.57 10.28
C ASP A 253 18.66 3.26 10.99
N PHE A 254 17.98 2.37 10.27
CA PHE A 254 17.66 1.04 10.79
C PHE A 254 18.84 0.11 10.52
N THR A 255 19.60 -0.21 11.57
CA THR A 255 20.80 -1.05 11.47
C THR A 255 20.66 -2.32 12.30
N TRP A 256 20.99 -3.47 11.70
CA TRP A 256 21.11 -4.75 12.39
C TRP A 256 22.39 -5.48 11.96
N SER A 257 22.63 -6.68 12.48
CA SER A 257 23.77 -7.52 12.09
C SER A 257 23.44 -9.00 12.26
N PHE A 258 24.13 -9.84 11.49
CA PHE A 258 24.07 -11.31 11.60
C PHE A 258 25.47 -11.91 11.35
N ALA A 259 25.70 -13.14 11.81
CA ALA A 259 26.95 -13.86 11.59
C ALA A 259 26.76 -15.03 10.61
N VAL A 260 27.63 -15.11 9.62
CA VAL A 260 27.70 -16.20 8.64
C VAL A 260 28.41 -17.38 9.28
N GLN A 261 27.89 -18.59 9.04
CA GLN A 261 28.43 -19.84 9.54
C GLN A 261 29.95 -19.93 9.32
N SER A 262 30.70 -20.26 10.37
CA SER A 262 32.15 -20.48 10.29
C SER A 262 32.47 -21.83 9.62
N PRO A 263 33.63 -21.99 8.97
CA PRO A 263 34.09 -23.32 8.57
C PRO A 263 34.37 -24.18 9.81
N TYR A 264 33.93 -25.44 9.78
CA TYR A 264 34.18 -26.43 10.83
C TYR A 264 34.45 -27.80 10.21
N VAL A 265 35.03 -28.72 10.99
CA VAL A 265 35.26 -30.11 10.54
C VAL A 265 33.95 -30.89 10.63
N LEU A 266 33.47 -31.43 9.50
CA LEU A 266 32.34 -32.36 9.45
C LEU A 266 32.74 -33.77 9.87
N TRP A 267 33.91 -34.23 9.43
CA TRP A 267 34.34 -35.62 9.60
C TRP A 267 35.86 -35.79 9.50
N THR A 268 36.38 -36.85 10.13
CA THR A 268 37.75 -37.35 9.93
C THR A 268 37.76 -38.86 9.68
N ASP A 269 38.59 -39.33 8.77
CA ASP A 269 38.97 -40.75 8.63
C ASP A 269 40.49 -40.88 8.79
N PRO A 270 41.01 -41.61 9.79
CA PRO A 270 40.27 -42.31 10.85
C PRO A 270 39.42 -41.38 11.73
N SER A 271 38.31 -41.90 12.24
CA SER A 271 37.50 -41.18 13.23
C SER A 271 38.24 -41.08 14.57
N ASP A 272 37.84 -40.15 15.43
CA ASP A 272 38.30 -40.13 16.82
C ASP A 272 38.09 -41.51 17.50
N GLY A 273 39.05 -41.90 18.33
CA GLY A 273 39.09 -43.21 19.00
C GLY A 273 39.25 -44.45 18.08
N ALA A 274 39.51 -44.30 16.78
CA ALA A 274 39.60 -45.43 15.86
C ALA A 274 40.78 -46.38 16.18
N GLY A 275 40.47 -47.61 16.60
CA GLY A 275 41.45 -48.67 16.81
C GLY A 275 41.83 -49.42 15.54
N GLN A 276 43.01 -50.06 15.55
CA GLN A 276 43.51 -50.93 14.46
C GLN A 276 43.63 -50.25 13.09
N VAL A 277 43.87 -48.93 13.06
CA VAL A 277 44.21 -48.19 11.85
C VAL A 277 45.47 -48.79 11.20
N GLY A 278 45.45 -48.93 9.87
CA GLY A 278 46.62 -49.38 9.13
C GLY A 278 47.71 -48.30 9.11
N LEU A 279 48.95 -48.67 9.42
CA LEU A 279 50.07 -47.74 9.66
C LEU A 279 50.39 -46.79 8.48
N THR A 280 49.94 -47.12 7.27
CA THR A 280 50.10 -46.30 6.05
C THR A 280 48.76 -45.84 5.46
N ARG A 281 47.68 -45.82 6.27
CA ARG A 281 46.40 -45.24 5.84
C ARG A 281 46.54 -43.71 5.85
N PRO A 282 46.13 -43.00 4.78
CA PRO A 282 46.08 -41.54 4.82
C PRO A 282 45.02 -41.07 5.84
N ILE A 283 45.21 -39.86 6.34
CA ILE A 283 44.24 -39.18 7.22
C ILE A 283 43.48 -38.17 6.37
N THR A 284 42.17 -38.34 6.25
CA THR A 284 41.28 -37.43 5.52
C THR A 284 40.47 -36.59 6.52
N VAL A 285 40.37 -35.29 6.27
CA VAL A 285 39.59 -34.31 7.03
C VAL A 285 38.63 -33.61 6.08
N THR A 286 37.34 -33.71 6.33
CA THR A 286 36.29 -33.05 5.54
C THR A 286 35.73 -31.86 6.32
N PHE A 287 35.72 -30.69 5.69
CA PHE A 287 35.24 -29.41 6.23
C PHE A 287 33.82 -29.10 5.75
N SER A 288 33.10 -28.25 6.47
CA SER A 288 31.72 -27.84 6.14
C SER A 288 31.64 -26.89 4.94
N GLN A 289 32.77 -26.30 4.54
CA GLN A 289 32.90 -25.26 3.51
C GLN A 289 34.30 -25.36 2.87
N PRO A 290 34.51 -24.88 1.63
CA PRO A 290 35.84 -24.81 1.02
C PRO A 290 36.85 -24.05 1.88
N MET A 291 38.04 -24.62 2.04
CA MET A 291 39.14 -24.04 2.82
C MET A 291 40.21 -23.43 1.90
N ASP A 292 41.02 -22.51 2.45
CA ASP A 292 42.31 -22.16 1.83
C ASP A 292 43.33 -23.27 2.15
N PRO A 293 43.89 -23.97 1.14
CA PRO A 293 44.81 -25.08 1.37
C PRO A 293 46.02 -24.69 2.20
N ALA A 294 46.69 -23.58 1.89
CA ALA A 294 47.92 -23.18 2.55
C ALA A 294 47.73 -22.86 4.04
N SER A 295 46.62 -22.18 4.39
CA SER A 295 46.21 -21.90 5.78
C SER A 295 45.86 -23.18 6.54
N ALA A 296 45.10 -24.09 5.93
CA ALA A 296 44.69 -25.34 6.57
C ALA A 296 45.85 -26.33 6.76
N GLU A 297 46.76 -26.45 5.78
CA GLU A 297 47.98 -27.24 5.88
C GLU A 297 48.92 -26.70 6.97
N ALA A 298 49.08 -25.37 7.06
CA ALA A 298 49.88 -24.73 8.11
C ALA A 298 49.25 -24.82 9.52
N ALA A 299 47.94 -25.08 9.61
CA ALA A 299 47.22 -25.30 10.86
C ALA A 299 47.13 -26.79 11.27
N PHE A 300 47.42 -27.72 10.35
CA PHE A 300 47.41 -29.15 10.63
C PHE A 300 48.69 -29.59 11.36
N SER A 301 48.56 -30.51 12.31
CA SER A 301 49.71 -31.27 12.80
C SER A 301 49.28 -32.69 13.20
N LEU A 302 50.11 -33.67 12.87
CA LEU A 302 50.01 -35.03 13.37
C LEU A 302 51.20 -35.29 14.30
N GLN A 303 50.95 -35.86 15.48
CA GLN A 303 51.97 -36.13 16.49
C GLN A 303 51.77 -37.53 17.07
N THR A 304 52.86 -38.17 17.49
CA THR A 304 52.81 -39.43 18.26
C THR A 304 52.47 -39.18 19.73
N ASP A 305 52.18 -40.23 20.50
CA ASP A 305 52.04 -40.18 21.97
C ASP A 305 53.27 -39.58 22.68
N ALA A 306 54.44 -39.56 22.03
CA ALA A 306 55.67 -38.95 22.53
C ALA A 306 55.78 -37.44 22.22
N GLY A 307 54.84 -36.87 21.46
CA GLY A 307 54.88 -35.49 20.97
C GLY A 307 55.82 -35.26 19.78
N GLU A 308 56.27 -36.34 19.11
CA GLU A 308 57.10 -36.22 17.90
C GLU A 308 56.20 -35.94 16.69
N PRO A 309 56.47 -34.90 15.88
CA PRO A 309 55.67 -34.58 14.70
C PRO A 309 55.90 -35.60 13.59
N VAL A 310 54.82 -35.95 12.87
CA VAL A 310 54.88 -36.84 11.71
C VAL A 310 54.86 -36.02 10.43
N GLU A 311 55.94 -36.09 9.67
CA GLU A 311 56.06 -35.50 8.33
C GLU A 311 55.22 -36.27 7.30
N GLY A 312 54.72 -35.58 6.27
CA GLY A 312 53.88 -36.16 5.23
C GLY A 312 53.56 -35.21 4.09
N THR A 313 52.67 -35.63 3.19
CA THR A 313 52.25 -34.85 2.02
C THR A 313 50.73 -34.66 2.01
N PHE A 314 50.28 -33.44 1.74
CA PHE A 314 48.86 -33.11 1.58
C PHE A 314 48.39 -33.29 0.12
N ALA A 315 47.10 -33.57 -0.03
CA ALA A 315 46.34 -33.52 -1.27
C ALA A 315 44.92 -33.02 -0.95
N TRP A 316 44.27 -32.38 -1.92
CA TRP A 316 42.92 -31.82 -1.78
C TRP A 316 42.01 -32.30 -2.92
N ASP A 317 40.72 -32.26 -2.68
CA ASP A 317 39.65 -32.37 -3.67
C ASP A 317 39.52 -31.10 -4.54
N GLU A 318 38.80 -31.21 -5.67
CA GLU A 318 38.60 -30.08 -6.60
C GLU A 318 37.76 -28.93 -5.99
N GLU A 319 37.01 -29.20 -4.91
CA GLU A 319 36.19 -28.22 -4.19
C GLU A 319 36.90 -27.64 -2.94
N HIS A 320 38.12 -28.09 -2.63
CA HIS A 320 38.87 -27.77 -1.39
C HIS A 320 38.08 -28.00 -0.08
N THR A 321 37.14 -28.94 -0.07
CA THR A 321 36.36 -29.32 1.12
C THR A 321 37.02 -30.45 1.91
N THR A 322 37.92 -31.21 1.30
CA THR A 322 38.44 -32.48 1.81
C THR A 322 39.95 -32.54 1.66
N MET A 323 40.65 -32.30 2.77
CA MET A 323 42.11 -32.46 2.87
C MET A 323 42.46 -33.94 3.12
N THR A 324 43.50 -34.44 2.48
CA THR A 324 44.05 -35.78 2.72
C THR A 324 45.55 -35.71 2.96
N PHE A 325 45.97 -36.02 4.18
CA PHE A 325 47.36 -36.11 4.60
C PHE A 325 47.87 -37.55 4.49
N THR A 326 48.97 -37.76 3.78
CA THR A 326 49.65 -39.07 3.67
C THR A 326 50.97 -39.02 4.44
N PRO A 327 51.13 -39.79 5.54
CA PRO A 327 52.39 -39.88 6.28
C PRO A 327 53.56 -40.31 5.39
N ALA A 328 54.72 -39.66 5.53
CA ALA A 328 55.94 -39.99 4.78
C ALA A 328 56.63 -41.28 5.25
N VAL A 329 56.32 -41.70 6.48
CA VAL A 329 56.72 -42.97 7.10
C VAL A 329 55.48 -43.65 7.71
N PRO A 330 55.48 -44.98 7.89
CA PRO A 330 54.42 -45.65 8.63
C PRO A 330 54.33 -45.13 10.07
N LEU A 331 53.09 -44.97 10.55
CA LEU A 331 52.71 -44.64 11.93
C LEU A 331 52.98 -45.81 12.90
#